data_AF-A0A444QE70-F1
#
_entry.id   AF-A0A444QE70-F1
#
_cell.length_a   1.000
_cell.length_b   1.000
_cell.length_c   1.000
_cell.angle_alpha   90.00
_cell.angle_beta   90.00
_cell.angle_gamma   90.00
#
_symmetry.space_group_name_H-M   'P 1'
#
loop_
_entity.id
_entity.type
_entity.pdbx_description
1 polymer ?
#
loop_
_entity_poly.entity_id
_entity_poly.type
_entity_poly.pdbx_seq_one_letter_code
_entity_poly.pdbx_strand_id
1 'polypeptide(L)' 'MRTLRTVGTVLLAIGFALLAMAILIRDPTALDANIGAGALSLVGIPLGTAGLVLVVVSAIVRRSRRSD' A
#
# COMPACT_ATOMS: atom_id res chain seq x y z
N MET A 1 19.26 5.47 -0.31
CA MET A 1 17.93 6.13 -0.44
C MET A 1 17.13 5.70 -1.67
N ARG A 2 17.76 5.47 -2.84
CA ARG A 2 17.02 5.00 -4.04
C ARG A 2 16.30 3.67 -3.79
N THR A 3 16.98 2.68 -3.21
CA THR A 3 16.40 1.37 -2.88
C THR A 3 15.20 1.47 -1.94
N LEU A 4 15.30 2.28 -0.87
CA LEU A 4 14.20 2.49 0.08
C LEU A 4 12.96 3.11 -0.58
N ARG A 5 13.16 4.08 -1.48
CA ARG A 5 12.09 4.68 -2.28
C ARG A 5 11.47 3.65 -3.24
N THR A 6 12.28 2.85 -3.93
CA THR A 6 11.78 1.80 -4.83
C THR A 6 10.95 0.77 -4.07
N VAL A 7 11.47 0.24 -2.95
CA VAL A 7 10.75 -0.70 -2.09
C VAL A 7 9.45 -0.10 -1.59
N GLY A 8 9.48 1.14 -1.08
CA GLY A 8 8.27 1.83 -0.64
C GLY A 8 7.24 2.01 -1.75
N THR A 9 7.68 2.35 -2.96
CA THR A 9 6.79 2.52 -4.13
C THR A 9 6.16 1.19 -4.56
N VAL A 10 6.93 0.10 -4.55
CA VAL A 10 6.44 -1.24 -4.89
C VAL A 10 5.43 -1.71 -3.84
N LEU A 11 5.73 -1.58 -2.54
CA LEU A 11 4.81 -1.95 -1.47
C LEU A 11 3.51 -1.13 -1.54
N LEU A 12 3.62 0.16 -1.83
CA LEU A 12 2.47 1.03 -2.00
C LEU A 12 1.61 0.60 -3.19
N ALA A 13 2.24 0.30 -4.33
CA ALA A 13 1.54 -0.15 -5.53
C ALA A 13 0.83 -1.50 -5.31
N ILE A 14 1.49 -2.46 -4.67
CA ILE A 14 0.90 -3.76 -4.33
C ILE A 14 -0.28 -3.57 -3.37
N GLY A 15 -0.08 -2.80 -2.29
CA GLY A 15 -1.15 -2.50 -1.34
C GLY A 15 -2.36 -1.87 -2.04
N PHE A 16 -2.14 -0.85 -2.85
CA PHE A 16 -3.20 -0.21 -3.63
C PHE A 16 -3.94 -1.18 -4.55
N ALA A 17 -3.21 -2.03 -5.30
CA ALA A 17 -3.82 -3.03 -6.17
C ALA A 17 -4.69 -4.02 -5.40
N LEU A 18 -4.24 -4.48 -4.22
CA LEU A 18 -5.02 -5.36 -3.35
C LEU A 18 -6.30 -4.69 -2.85
N LEU A 19 -6.24 -3.43 -2.41
CA LEU A 19 -7.44 -2.69 -2.00
C LEU A 19 -8.40 -2.48 -3.17
N ALA A 20 -7.88 -2.13 -4.35
CA ALA A 20 -8.71 -1.96 -5.55
C ALA A 20 -9.43 -3.26 -5.92
N MET A 21 -8.73 -4.40 -5.85
CA MET A 21 -9.33 -5.71 -6.07
C MET A 21 -10.35 -6.07 -4.99
N ALA A 22 -10.09 -5.73 -3.72
CA ALA A 22 -11.05 -5.95 -2.64
C ALA A 22 -12.38 -5.22 -2.89
N ILE A 23 -12.33 -4.00 -3.43
CA ILE A 23 -13.53 -3.24 -3.81
C ILE A 23 -14.22 -3.90 -5.00
N LEU A 24 -13.46 -4.33 -6.01
CA LEU A 24 -14.00 -4.91 -7.24
C LEU A 24 -14.77 -6.21 -7.00
N ILE A 25 -14.28 -7.06 -6.08
CA ILE A 25 -14.89 -8.37 -5.82
C ILE A 25 -15.93 -8.36 -4.69
N ARG A 26 -16.11 -7.24 -3.99
CA ARG A 26 -17.06 -7.15 -2.88
C ARG A 26 -18.49 -7.16 -3.43
N ASP A 27 -19.31 -8.08 -2.92
CA ASP A 27 -20.70 -8.27 -3.34
C ASP A 27 -21.59 -8.39 -2.09
N PRO A 28 -22.69 -7.62 -1.96
CA PRO A 28 -23.53 -7.62 -0.76
C PRO A 28 -24.22 -8.97 -0.46
N THR A 29 -24.34 -9.85 -1.46
CA THR A 29 -25.08 -11.12 -1.37
C THR A 29 -24.19 -12.36 -1.41
N ALA A 30 -22.98 -12.26 -1.94
CA ALA A 30 -22.03 -13.38 -2.00
C ALA A 30 -21.06 -13.36 -0.81
N LEU A 31 -21.35 -14.17 0.21
CA LEU A 31 -20.53 -14.28 1.43
C LEU A 31 -19.07 -14.65 1.13
N ASP A 32 -18.83 -15.61 0.23
CA ASP A 32 -17.48 -16.06 -0.12
C ASP A 32 -16.65 -14.94 -0.76
N ALA A 33 -17.27 -14.13 -1.61
CA ALA A 33 -16.63 -12.98 -2.24
C ALA A 33 -16.24 -11.91 -1.20
N ASN A 34 -17.07 -11.70 -0.19
CA ASN A 34 -16.78 -10.77 0.92
C ASN A 34 -15.65 -11.25 1.83
N ILE A 35 -15.53 -12.57 2.04
CA ILE A 35 -14.38 -13.15 2.76
C ILE A 35 -13.09 -12.88 1.97
N GLY A 36 -13.11 -13.11 0.65
CA GLY A 36 -11.99 -12.77 -0.24
C GLY A 36 -11.63 -11.29 -0.19
N ALA A 37 -12.62 -10.39 -0.29
CA ALA A 37 -12.42 -8.95 -0.17
C ALA A 37 -11.84 -8.55 1.20
N GLY A 38 -12.29 -9.21 2.27
CA GLY A 38 -11.76 -9.04 3.61
C GLY A 38 -10.28 -9.41 3.71
N ALA A 39 -9.89 -10.57 3.17
CA ALA A 39 -8.49 -11.02 3.14
C ALA A 39 -7.60 -10.06 2.33
N LEU A 40 -8.06 -9.61 1.16
CA LEU A 40 -7.34 -8.62 0.35
C LEU A 40 -7.17 -7.30 1.09
N SER A 41 -8.20 -6.84 1.82
CA SER A 41 -8.13 -5.62 2.64
C SER A 41 -7.15 -5.77 3.81
N LEU A 42 -7.18 -6.92 4.49
CA LEU A 42 -6.33 -7.23 5.65
C LEU A 42 -4.83 -7.21 5.29
N VAL A 43 -4.48 -7.64 4.08
CA VAL A 43 -3.10 -7.63 3.58
C VAL A 43 -2.74 -6.32 2.88
N GLY A 44 -3.67 -5.76 2.11
CA GLY A 44 -3.44 -4.57 1.31
C GLY A 44 -3.22 -3.31 2.15
N ILE A 45 -3.98 -3.13 3.24
CA ILE A 45 -3.86 -1.97 4.13
C ILE A 45 -2.46 -1.86 4.75
N PRO A 46 -1.91 -2.89 5.43
CA PRO A 46 -0.58 -2.79 6.01
C PRO A 46 0.52 -2.62 4.96
N LEU A 47 0.43 -3.30 3.81
CA LEU A 47 1.38 -3.12 2.70
C LEU A 47 1.36 -1.70 2.14
N GLY A 48 0.17 -1.17 1.84
CA GLY A 48 -0.02 0.18 1.33
C GLY A 48 0.48 1.23 2.31
N THR A 49 0.15 1.07 3.60
CA THR A 49 0.58 1.97 4.67
C THR A 49 2.09 1.96 4.84
N ALA A 50 2.71 0.78 4.90
CA ALA A 50 4.16 0.65 5.00
C ALA A 50 4.87 1.27 3.79
N GLY A 51 4.37 1.00 2.58
CA GLY A 51 4.88 1.60 1.34
C GLY A 51 4.81 3.12 1.35
N LEU A 52 3.65 3.68 1.75
CA LEU A 52 3.45 5.12 1.87
C LEU A 52 4.43 5.75 2.85
N VAL A 53 4.57 5.18 4.06
CA VAL A 53 5.51 5.66 5.08
C VAL A 53 6.93 5.70 4.53
N LEU A 54 7.39 4.62 3.87
CA LEU A 54 8.73 4.56 3.30
C LEU A 54 8.96 5.63 2.23
N VAL A 55 7.98 5.89 1.37
CA VAL A 55 8.07 6.93 0.34
C VAL A 55 8.13 8.32 0.96
N VAL A 56 7.27 8.60 1.93
CA VAL A 56 7.20 9.90 2.63
C VAL A 56 8.48 10.17 3.41
N VAL A 57 8.94 9.22 4.22
CA VAL A 57 10.19 9.34 4.99
C VAL A 57 11.39 9.53 4.06
N SER A 58 11.46 8.76 2.97
CA SER A 58 12.53 8.91 1.98
C SER A 58 12.54 10.31 1.35
N ALA A 59 11.37 10.90 1.10
CA ALA A 59 11.24 12.25 0.58
C ALA A 59 11.66 13.32 1.59
N ILE A 60 11.22 13.19 2.85
CA ILE A 60 11.56 14.10 3.95
C ILE A 60 13.08 14.12 4.19
N VAL A 61 13.70 12.94 4.34
CA VAL A 61 15.15 12.84 4.59
C VAL A 61 15.95 13.41 3.42
N ARG A 62 15.48 13.22 2.17
CA ARG A 62 16.16 13.78 0.99
C ARG A 62 16.09 15.31 0.96
N ARG A 63 14.97 15.88 1.42
CA ARG A 63 14.80 17.33 1.52
C ARG A 63 15.66 17.91 2.63
N SER A 64 15.66 17.31 3.82
CA SER A 64 16.47 17.75 4.96
C SER A 64 17.96 17.80 4.59
N ARG A 65 18.51 16.76 3.96
CA ARG A 65 19.92 16.73 3.51
C ARG A 65 20.29 17.71 2.39
N ARG A 66 19.32 18.43 1.82
CA ARG A 66 19.56 19.48 0.81
C ARG A 66 19.50 20.89 1.41
N SER A 67 18.94 21.01 2.60
CA SER A 67 18.79 22.28 3.33
C SER A 67 19.99 22.56 4.25
N ASP A 68 20.76 21.52 4.57
CA ASP A 68 22.10 21.60 5.18
C ASP A 68 23.18 21.69 4.10
#